data_AF-A0A2G5QN09-F1
#
_entry.id   AF-A0A2G5QN09-F1
#
_cell.length_a   1.000
_cell.length_b   1.000
_cell.length_c   1.000
_cell.angle_alpha   90.00
_cell.angle_beta   90.00
_cell.angle_gamma   90.00
#
_symmetry.space_group_name_H-M   'P 1'
#
loop_
_entity.id
_entity.type
_entity.pdbx_description
1 polymer ?
#
loop_
_entity_poly.entity_id
_entity_poly.type
_entity_poly.pdbx_seq_one_letter_code
_entity_poly.pdbx_strand_id
1 'polypeptide(L)'
;MAETLQMGLPGFDPPTPTDRLMFLLYPDAATAERIAAEARRLKEALGLRGQPLLTDRFHITLHHLGDYVGLPNDIVAKGKDAGAALKAAPFEVTFDQAVSFANRPGNSPFTLQGGEGVQDLIAFQKALGEAMAWVKLKPDSGFTPHITLLYDGQVIPAQAIAPIRWTVDRFVLVQSKLGQTQHIVLQAWDLTG
;
A
#
# COMPACT_ATOMS: atom_id res chain seq x y z
N MET A 1 24.30 28.96 25.15
CA MET A 1 23.44 30.16 25.11
C MET A 1 22.92 30.28 23.67
N ALA A 2 21.66 30.09 23.32
CA ALA A 2 20.46 29.72 24.06
C ALA A 2 19.63 28.79 23.13
N GLU A 3 19.26 27.61 23.62
CA GLU A 3 18.24 26.77 23.00
C GLU A 3 16.89 27.44 23.22
N THR A 4 16.22 27.82 22.13
CA THR A 4 14.83 28.27 22.22
C THR A 4 13.96 27.03 22.25
N LEU A 5 13.60 26.61 23.46
CA LEU A 5 12.55 25.63 23.71
C LEU A 5 11.22 26.28 23.28
N GLN A 6 10.69 25.89 22.11
CA GLN A 6 9.34 26.28 21.71
C GLN A 6 8.37 25.55 22.64
N MET A 7 7.95 26.22 23.72
CA MET A 7 6.88 25.73 24.59
C MET A 7 5.58 25.68 23.79
N GLY A 8 5.08 24.49 23.50
CA GLY A 8 3.73 24.30 22.99
C GLY A 8 2.72 24.82 24.00
N LEU A 9 1.73 25.58 23.52
CA LEU A 9 0.64 26.09 24.36
C LEU A 9 -0.21 24.90 24.88
N PRO A 10 -0.54 24.83 26.19
CA PRO A 10 -1.42 23.81 26.71
C PRO A 10 -2.83 23.97 26.12
N GLY A 11 -3.36 22.92 25.48
CA GLY A 11 -4.73 22.85 24.96
C GLY A 11 -4.89 22.81 23.44
N PHE A 12 -3.81 22.79 22.66
CA PHE A 12 -3.85 22.56 21.22
C PHE A 12 -3.04 21.31 20.87
N ASP A 13 -3.63 20.14 21.04
CA ASP A 13 -3.09 18.96 20.37
C ASP A 13 -3.10 19.22 18.86
N PRO A 14 -2.00 18.92 18.14
CA PRO A 14 -1.99 19.07 16.70
C PRO A 14 -3.14 18.25 16.11
N PRO A 15 -3.87 18.79 15.13
CA PRO A 15 -5.06 18.14 14.62
C PRO A 15 -4.70 16.76 14.06
N THR A 16 -5.45 15.74 14.46
CA THR A 16 -5.20 14.35 14.07
C THR A 16 -5.54 14.17 12.59
N PRO A 17 -4.64 13.61 11.77
CA PRO A 17 -4.93 13.35 10.37
C PRO A 17 -6.16 12.46 10.17
N THR A 18 -7.01 12.84 9.21
CA THR A 18 -8.25 12.13 8.85
C THR A 18 -8.13 11.40 7.52
N ASP A 19 -7.16 11.78 6.70
CA ASP A 19 -7.03 11.36 5.32
C ASP A 19 -5.59 11.02 5.00
N ARG A 20 -5.39 9.94 4.25
CA ARG A 20 -4.11 9.51 3.73
C ARG A 20 -4.15 9.43 2.22
N LEU A 21 -3.22 10.08 1.54
CA LEU A 21 -3.10 10.02 0.08
C LEU A 21 -2.05 8.98 -0.32
N MET A 22 -2.39 8.08 -1.24
CA MET A 22 -1.49 7.00 -1.68
C MET A 22 -1.69 6.66 -3.15
N PHE A 23 -0.63 6.15 -3.78
CA PHE A 23 -0.76 5.37 -5.02
C PHE A 23 -0.89 3.89 -4.70
N LEU A 24 -1.89 3.24 -5.27
CA LEU A 24 -2.17 1.82 -5.04
C LEU A 24 -2.30 1.04 -6.35
N LEU A 25 -2.04 -0.26 -6.27
CA LEU A 25 -2.53 -1.27 -7.22
C LEU A 25 -3.59 -2.12 -6.54
N TYR A 26 -4.66 -2.41 -7.27
CA TYR A 26 -5.65 -3.39 -6.87
C TYR A 26 -5.48 -4.65 -7.74
N PRO A 27 -5.53 -5.86 -7.15
CA PRO A 27 -5.67 -7.07 -7.94
C PRO A 27 -7.00 -7.04 -8.71
N ASP A 28 -7.07 -7.74 -9.86
CA ASP A 28 -8.35 -7.98 -10.52
C ASP A 28 -9.28 -8.82 -9.62
N ALA A 29 -10.58 -8.85 -9.95
CA ALA A 29 -11.58 -9.52 -9.11
C ALA A 29 -11.29 -11.02 -8.90
N ALA A 30 -10.84 -11.74 -9.93
CA ALA A 30 -10.53 -13.16 -9.81
C ALA A 30 -9.30 -13.38 -8.94
N THR A 31 -8.31 -12.51 -9.05
CA THR A 31 -7.10 -12.50 -8.21
C THR A 31 -7.43 -12.16 -6.77
N ALA A 32 -8.28 -11.16 -6.52
CA ALA A 32 -8.73 -10.80 -5.19
C ALA A 32 -9.42 -11.98 -4.47
N GLU A 33 -10.29 -12.72 -5.17
CA GLU A 33 -10.92 -13.92 -4.62
C GLU A 33 -9.91 -15.05 -4.33
N ARG A 34 -8.92 -15.24 -5.19
CA ARG A 34 -7.81 -16.20 -4.93
C ARG A 34 -7.02 -15.81 -3.69
N ILE A 35 -6.72 -14.52 -3.52
CA ILE A 35 -6.05 -13.99 -2.32
C ILE A 35 -6.93 -14.21 -1.08
N ALA A 36 -8.23 -13.95 -1.17
CA ALA A 36 -9.17 -14.16 -0.06
C ALA A 36 -9.23 -15.63 0.39
N ALA A 37 -9.29 -16.54 -0.58
CA ALA A 37 -9.27 -17.98 -0.32
C ALA A 37 -7.96 -18.41 0.34
N GLU A 38 -6.83 -17.93 -0.17
CA GLU A 38 -5.51 -18.24 0.40
C GLU A 38 -5.34 -17.66 1.82
N ALA A 39 -5.85 -16.44 2.07
CA ALA A 39 -5.85 -15.84 3.40
C ALA A 39 -6.62 -16.70 4.42
N ARG A 40 -7.79 -17.22 4.04
CA ARG A 40 -8.58 -18.14 4.89
C ARG A 40 -7.83 -19.46 5.13
N ARG A 41 -7.28 -20.06 4.08
CA ARG A 41 -6.51 -21.31 4.17
C ARG A 41 -5.31 -21.17 5.09
N LEU A 42 -4.53 -20.10 4.93
CA LEU A 42 -3.35 -19.82 5.76
C LEU A 42 -3.74 -19.53 7.21
N LYS A 43 -4.81 -18.77 7.43
CA LYS A 43 -5.34 -18.52 8.77
C LYS A 43 -5.64 -19.82 9.52
N GLU A 44 -6.35 -20.74 8.87
CA GLU A 44 -6.69 -22.04 9.45
C GLU A 44 -5.45 -22.90 9.68
N ALA A 45 -4.59 -23.04 8.67
CA ALA A 45 -3.39 -23.88 8.73
C ALA A 45 -2.37 -23.42 9.79
N LEU A 46 -2.28 -22.11 10.02
CA LEU A 46 -1.31 -21.50 10.94
C LEU A 46 -1.92 -21.13 12.30
N GLY A 47 -3.21 -21.37 12.53
CA GLY A 47 -3.88 -21.03 13.77
C GLY A 47 -3.92 -19.54 14.07
N LEU A 48 -4.00 -18.69 13.04
CA LEU A 48 -4.09 -17.24 13.19
C LEU A 48 -5.45 -16.84 13.75
N ARG A 49 -5.47 -15.85 14.64
CA ARG A 49 -6.66 -15.33 15.32
C ARG A 49 -7.25 -14.11 14.60
N GLY A 50 -6.40 -13.33 13.93
CA GLY A 50 -6.77 -12.21 13.09
C GLY A 50 -7.80 -12.57 12.02
N GLN A 51 -8.61 -11.59 11.65
CA GLN A 51 -9.59 -11.76 10.57
C GLN A 51 -8.96 -11.38 9.23
N PRO A 52 -9.15 -12.19 8.18
CA PRO A 52 -8.81 -11.79 6.81
C PRO A 52 -9.45 -10.45 6.49
N LEU A 53 -8.71 -9.59 5.77
CA LEU A 53 -9.28 -8.38 5.20
C LEU A 53 -10.40 -8.74 4.21
N LEU A 54 -11.32 -7.80 4.02
CA LEU A 54 -12.33 -7.93 2.98
C LEU A 54 -11.66 -8.01 1.60
N THR A 55 -12.27 -8.76 0.67
CA THR A 55 -11.70 -9.03 -0.66
C THR A 55 -11.36 -7.75 -1.43
N ASP A 56 -12.22 -6.72 -1.33
CA ASP A 56 -12.04 -5.42 -1.98
C ASP A 56 -10.99 -4.52 -1.31
N ARG A 57 -10.42 -4.96 -0.17
CA ARG A 57 -9.37 -4.25 0.57
C ARG A 57 -7.98 -4.73 0.20
N PHE A 58 -7.81 -5.82 -0.54
CA PHE A 58 -6.48 -6.23 -0.98
C PHE A 58 -5.89 -5.23 -1.97
N HIS A 59 -4.69 -4.75 -1.69
CA HIS A 59 -3.98 -3.79 -2.53
C HIS A 59 -2.48 -3.89 -2.27
N ILE A 60 -1.70 -3.37 -3.22
CA ILE A 60 -0.28 -3.05 -3.04
C ILE A 60 -0.17 -1.54 -2.94
N THR A 61 0.47 -1.04 -1.89
CA THR A 61 0.80 0.39 -1.79
C THR A 61 2.10 0.67 -2.51
N LEU A 62 2.06 1.53 -3.54
CA LEU A 62 3.24 1.95 -4.31
C LEU A 62 3.97 3.09 -3.60
N HIS A 63 3.22 4.11 -3.18
CA HIS A 63 3.75 5.28 -2.49
C HIS A 63 2.75 5.90 -1.52
N HIS A 64 3.23 6.34 -0.36
CA HIS A 64 2.53 7.23 0.56
C HIS A 64 2.87 8.69 0.24
N LEU A 65 1.85 9.52 -0.01
CA LEU A 65 2.03 10.94 -0.32
C LEU A 65 1.87 11.81 0.93
N GLY A 66 1.27 11.29 2.00
CA GLY A 66 1.16 11.95 3.30
C GLY A 66 -0.18 11.70 3.99
N ASP A 67 -0.22 12.09 5.26
CA ASP A 67 -1.40 12.08 6.13
C ASP A 67 -1.79 13.53 6.44
N TYR A 68 -3.07 13.85 6.26
CA TYR A 68 -3.59 15.21 6.30
C TYR A 68 -4.93 15.31 7.05
N VAL A 69 -5.22 16.50 7.55
CA VAL A 69 -6.52 16.88 8.10
C VAL A 69 -7.36 17.42 6.94
N GLY A 70 -8.01 16.52 6.21
CA GLY A 70 -8.51 16.81 4.86
C GLY A 70 -7.37 16.88 3.83
N LEU A 71 -7.60 16.34 2.64
CA LEU A 71 -6.56 16.34 1.60
C LEU A 71 -6.34 17.74 1.00
N PRO A 72 -5.09 18.24 0.93
CA PRO A 72 -4.79 19.47 0.24
C PRO A 72 -4.98 19.31 -1.28
N ASN A 73 -5.72 20.23 -1.89
CA ASN A 73 -6.00 20.19 -3.33
C ASN A 73 -4.73 20.23 -4.19
N ASP A 74 -3.70 20.97 -3.76
CA ASP A 74 -2.44 21.09 -4.50
C ASP A 74 -1.65 19.77 -4.50
N ILE A 75 -1.64 19.04 -3.37
CA ILE A 75 -0.99 17.73 -3.28
C ILE A 75 -1.74 16.70 -4.12
N VAL A 76 -3.08 16.74 -4.10
CA VAL A 76 -3.91 15.87 -4.97
C VAL A 76 -3.65 16.16 -6.44
N ALA A 77 -3.57 17.44 -6.84
CA ALA A 77 -3.27 17.83 -8.21
C ALA A 77 -1.89 17.33 -8.65
N LYS A 78 -0.85 17.54 -7.84
CA LYS A 78 0.50 16.99 -8.11
C LYS A 78 0.49 15.47 -8.24
N GLY A 79 -0.26 14.77 -7.38
CA GLY A 79 -0.42 13.32 -7.50
C GLY A 79 -1.04 12.93 -8.84
N LYS A 80 -2.05 13.67 -9.30
CA LYS A 80 -2.65 13.43 -10.62
C LYS A 80 -1.66 13.69 -11.77
N ASP A 81 -0.87 14.75 -11.67
CA ASP A 81 0.14 15.08 -12.68
C ASP A 81 1.24 14.00 -12.76
N ALA A 82 1.72 13.51 -11.60
CA ALA A 82 2.69 12.42 -11.54
C ALA A 82 2.16 11.13 -12.17
N GLY A 83 0.91 10.75 -11.85
CA GLY A 83 0.29 9.56 -12.45
C GLY A 83 0.09 9.70 -13.96
N ALA A 84 -0.32 10.87 -14.44
CA ALA A 84 -0.52 11.12 -15.86
C ALA A 84 0.78 11.11 -16.68
N ALA A 85 1.90 11.49 -16.05
CA ALA A 85 3.21 11.52 -16.69
C ALA A 85 3.82 10.12 -16.88
N LEU A 86 3.39 9.12 -16.10
CA LEU A 86 3.94 7.77 -16.17
C LEU A 86 3.38 7.01 -17.39
N LYS A 87 4.28 6.54 -18.26
CA LYS A 87 3.97 5.64 -19.38
C LYS A 87 4.62 4.29 -19.11
N ALA A 88 3.80 3.25 -19.02
CA ALA A 88 4.26 1.89 -18.82
C ALA A 88 3.31 0.92 -19.56
N ALA A 89 3.88 -0.18 -20.04
CA ALA A 89 3.10 -1.31 -20.52
C ALA A 89 2.58 -2.14 -19.33
N PRO A 90 1.48 -2.90 -19.49
CA PRO A 90 1.08 -3.89 -18.51
C PRO A 90 2.21 -4.90 -18.23
N PHE A 91 2.30 -5.37 -16.99
CA PHE A 91 3.32 -6.32 -16.55
C PHE A 91 2.72 -7.36 -15.60
N GLU A 92 3.32 -8.55 -15.51
CA GLU A 92 2.88 -9.58 -14.56
C GLU A 92 3.53 -9.36 -13.19
N VAL A 93 2.79 -9.65 -12.12
CA VAL A 93 3.34 -9.76 -10.77
C VAL A 93 3.02 -11.12 -10.20
N THR A 94 3.97 -11.70 -9.46
CA THR A 94 3.83 -12.99 -8.80
C THR A 94 4.21 -12.91 -7.33
N PHE A 95 3.29 -13.37 -6.47
CA PHE A 95 3.50 -13.53 -5.03
C PHE A 95 3.51 -15.03 -4.69
N ASP A 96 4.60 -15.50 -4.08
CA ASP A 96 4.89 -16.91 -3.82
C ASP A 96 5.21 -17.21 -2.34
N GLN A 97 5.17 -16.18 -1.49
CA GLN A 97 5.43 -16.30 -0.07
C GLN A 97 4.36 -15.58 0.77
N ALA A 98 4.10 -16.10 1.96
CA ALA A 98 3.34 -15.44 3.00
C ALA A 98 4.19 -15.25 4.26
N VAL A 99 4.27 -14.03 4.79
CA VAL A 99 5.17 -13.68 5.90
C VAL A 99 4.63 -12.51 6.71
N SER A 100 4.87 -12.50 8.02
CA SER A 100 4.57 -11.35 8.87
C SER A 100 5.66 -10.30 8.81
N PHE A 101 5.29 -9.01 8.75
CA PHE A 101 6.25 -7.97 9.13
C PHE A 101 6.34 -7.85 10.65
N ALA A 102 7.56 -7.86 11.17
CA ALA A 102 7.83 -7.61 12.59
C ALA A 102 7.78 -6.09 12.87
N ASN A 103 6.58 -5.50 12.84
CA ASN A 103 6.41 -4.05 13.01
C ASN A 103 6.20 -3.65 14.48
N ARG A 104 5.09 -4.08 15.08
CA ARG A 104 4.70 -3.73 16.45
C ARG A 104 4.21 -4.98 17.19
N PRO A 105 4.61 -5.19 18.46
CA PRO A 105 4.12 -6.32 19.24
C PRO A 105 2.58 -6.35 19.29
N GLY A 106 1.99 -7.50 18.98
CA GLY A 106 0.55 -7.74 19.14
C GLY A 106 -0.36 -7.36 17.96
N ASN A 107 0.16 -6.73 16.89
CA ASN A 107 -0.65 -6.40 15.71
C ASN A 107 0.20 -6.36 14.42
N SER A 108 0.89 -7.45 14.14
CA SER A 108 1.77 -7.60 12.99
C SER A 108 0.95 -7.92 11.72
N PRO A 109 1.15 -7.20 10.61
CA PRO A 109 0.51 -7.56 9.36
C PRO A 109 1.10 -8.87 8.84
N PHE A 110 0.23 -9.83 8.52
CA PHE A 110 0.56 -11.03 7.77
C PHE A 110 0.29 -10.78 6.30
N THR A 111 1.29 -10.97 5.45
CA THR A 111 1.32 -10.42 4.09
C THR A 111 1.68 -11.47 3.06
N LEU A 112 1.23 -11.29 1.83
CA LEU A 112 1.84 -11.91 0.65
C LEU A 112 3.04 -11.10 0.22
N GLN A 113 4.12 -11.78 -0.15
CA GLN A 113 5.34 -11.22 -0.74
C GLN A 113 5.81 -12.07 -1.93
N GLY A 114 6.66 -11.51 -2.77
CA GLY A 114 7.24 -12.20 -3.91
C GLY A 114 8.76 -12.11 -3.90
N GLY A 115 9.41 -13.16 -4.42
CA GLY A 115 10.85 -13.16 -4.73
C GLY A 115 11.15 -12.43 -6.04
N GLU A 116 11.65 -13.14 -7.05
CA GLU A 116 11.95 -12.56 -8.37
C GLU A 116 10.69 -12.10 -9.15
N GLY A 117 9.52 -12.62 -8.78
CA GLY A 117 8.24 -12.32 -9.45
C GLY A 117 7.71 -10.90 -9.28
N VAL A 118 8.41 -10.02 -8.55
CA VAL A 118 8.00 -8.64 -8.30
C VAL A 118 8.99 -7.59 -8.81
N GLN A 119 10.01 -7.98 -9.60
CA GLN A 119 11.02 -7.04 -10.11
C GLN A 119 10.40 -5.94 -11.00
N ASP A 120 9.47 -6.29 -11.89
CA ASP A 120 8.78 -5.31 -12.74
C ASP A 120 7.93 -4.33 -11.90
N LEU A 121 7.33 -4.81 -10.81
CA LEU A 121 6.60 -3.97 -9.86
C LEU A 121 7.53 -3.01 -9.11
N ILE A 122 8.72 -3.45 -8.72
CA ILE A 122 9.74 -2.59 -8.10
C ILE A 122 10.21 -1.51 -9.10
N ALA A 123 10.47 -1.90 -10.36
CA ALA A 123 10.84 -0.96 -11.41
C ALA A 123 9.72 0.07 -11.68
N PHE A 124 8.47 -0.40 -11.74
CA PHE A 124 7.29 0.46 -11.89
C PHE A 124 7.14 1.46 -10.74
N GLN A 125 7.28 0.99 -9.50
CA GLN A 125 7.23 1.86 -8.32
C GLN A 125 8.34 2.93 -8.35
N LYS A 126 9.56 2.55 -8.73
CA LYS A 126 10.67 3.50 -8.89
C LYS A 126 10.37 4.57 -9.95
N ALA A 127 9.85 4.16 -11.11
CA ALA A 127 9.49 5.09 -12.19
C ALA A 127 8.38 6.07 -11.76
N LEU A 128 7.38 5.59 -11.02
CA LEU A 128 6.36 6.45 -10.42
C LEU A 128 6.96 7.42 -9.40
N GLY A 129 7.91 6.97 -8.58
CA GLY A 129 8.63 7.81 -7.62
C GLY A 129 9.45 8.92 -8.30
N GLU A 130 10.05 8.64 -9.46
CA GLU A 130 10.73 9.65 -10.29
C GLU A 130 9.72 10.69 -10.83
N ALA A 131 8.57 10.25 -11.33
CA ALA A 131 7.50 11.15 -11.77
C ALA A 131 6.96 12.03 -10.62
N MET A 132 6.82 11.46 -9.43
CA MET A 132 6.48 12.20 -8.21
C MET A 132 7.51 13.27 -7.86
N ALA A 133 8.80 12.96 -7.96
CA ALA A 133 9.87 13.91 -7.66
C ALA A 133 9.86 15.12 -8.63
N TRP A 134 9.52 14.91 -9.90
CA TRP A 134 9.38 16.00 -10.89
C TRP A 134 8.33 17.03 -10.48
N VAL A 135 7.22 16.59 -9.90
CA VAL A 135 6.15 17.47 -9.39
C VAL A 135 6.34 17.89 -7.93
N LYS A 136 7.56 17.71 -7.39
CA LYS A 136 7.97 18.07 -6.02
C LYS A 136 7.21 17.34 -4.92
N LEU A 137 6.73 16.13 -5.20
CA LEU A 137 6.30 15.19 -4.16
C LEU A 137 7.50 14.36 -3.69
N LYS A 138 7.47 13.93 -2.43
CA LYS A 138 8.51 13.10 -1.84
C LYS A 138 8.14 11.62 -2.05
N PRO A 139 8.91 10.85 -2.85
CA PRO A 139 8.71 9.41 -2.95
C PRO A 139 9.19 8.69 -1.68
N ASP A 140 8.65 7.49 -1.47
CA ASP A 140 9.14 6.59 -0.42
C ASP A 140 10.55 6.10 -0.74
N SER A 141 11.41 6.02 0.26
CA SER A 141 12.83 5.66 0.11
C SER A 141 13.09 4.15 -0.02
N GLY A 142 12.07 3.32 0.19
CA GLY A 142 12.16 1.87 0.12
C GLY A 142 10.80 1.27 -0.20
N PHE A 143 10.82 0.07 -0.78
CA PHE A 143 9.61 -0.61 -1.22
C PHE A 143 9.80 -2.12 -1.09
N THR A 144 8.98 -2.73 -0.24
CA THR A 144 8.80 -4.18 -0.19
C THR A 144 7.42 -4.47 -0.77
N PRO A 145 7.32 -4.99 -2.00
CA PRO A 145 6.03 -5.33 -2.60
C PRO A 145 5.28 -6.32 -1.72
N HIS A 146 4.09 -5.93 -1.24
CA HIS A 146 3.30 -6.80 -0.39
C HIS A 146 1.80 -6.53 -0.52
N ILE A 147 1.00 -7.54 -0.19
CA ILE A 147 -0.44 -7.43 0.05
C ILE A 147 -0.70 -7.86 1.48
N THR A 148 -1.34 -7.00 2.28
CA THR A 148 -1.74 -7.41 3.65
C THR A 148 -2.95 -8.33 3.58
N LEU A 149 -2.85 -9.51 4.21
CA LEU A 149 -3.92 -10.49 4.29
C LEU A 149 -4.78 -10.30 5.53
N LEU A 150 -4.13 -10.11 6.68
CA LEU A 150 -4.74 -9.91 7.99
C LEU A 150 -3.71 -9.31 8.95
N TYR A 151 -4.16 -8.96 10.16
CA TYR A 151 -3.28 -8.61 11.27
C TYR A 151 -3.42 -9.63 12.39
N ASP A 152 -2.29 -10.05 12.97
CA ASP A 152 -2.27 -11.01 14.08
C ASP A 152 -1.25 -10.62 15.15
N GLY A 153 -1.43 -11.14 16.37
CA GLY A 153 -0.42 -11.00 17.42
C GLY A 153 0.79 -11.92 17.20
N GLN A 154 0.61 -13.00 16.45
CA GLN A 154 1.66 -13.93 16.06
C GLN A 154 2.50 -13.35 14.92
N VAL A 155 3.80 -13.58 14.99
CA VAL A 155 4.74 -13.28 13.90
C VAL A 155 5.09 -14.59 13.22
N ILE A 156 4.65 -14.74 11.98
CA ILE A 156 4.85 -15.95 11.19
C ILE A 156 6.08 -15.77 10.29
N PRO A 157 7.07 -16.69 10.35
CA PRO A 157 8.18 -16.69 9.40
C PRO A 157 7.69 -17.05 7.99
N ALA A 158 8.49 -16.76 6.97
CA ALA A 158 8.09 -16.97 5.58
C ALA A 158 7.59 -18.40 5.32
N GLN A 159 6.41 -18.50 4.72
CA GLN A 159 5.78 -19.73 4.26
C GLN A 159 5.69 -19.69 2.73
N ALA A 160 6.13 -20.75 2.05
CA ALA A 160 5.90 -20.89 0.63
C ALA A 160 4.40 -21.14 0.36
N ILE A 161 3.87 -20.54 -0.70
CA ILE A 161 2.49 -20.75 -1.15
C ILE A 161 2.46 -21.12 -2.63
N ALA A 162 1.31 -21.60 -3.09
CA ALA A 162 1.08 -21.70 -4.53
C ALA A 162 1.11 -20.28 -5.13
N PRO A 163 1.89 -20.02 -6.19
CA PRO A 163 2.06 -18.67 -6.71
C PRO A 163 0.73 -18.02 -7.16
N ILE A 164 0.45 -16.84 -6.63
CA ILE A 164 -0.66 -15.99 -7.05
C ILE A 164 -0.12 -14.94 -8.00
N ARG A 165 -0.67 -14.92 -9.21
CA ARG A 165 -0.18 -14.08 -10.31
C ARG A 165 -1.28 -13.46 -11.12
N TRP A 166 -1.04 -12.24 -11.57
CA TRP A 166 -1.94 -11.47 -12.42
C TRP A 166 -1.18 -10.39 -13.18
N THR A 167 -1.80 -9.89 -14.25
CA THR A 167 -1.29 -8.75 -15.00
C THR A 167 -1.78 -7.46 -14.34
N VAL A 168 -0.84 -6.60 -13.96
CA VAL A 168 -1.11 -5.22 -13.58
C VAL A 168 -1.31 -4.43 -14.87
N ASP A 169 -2.50 -3.91 -15.06
CA ASP A 169 -2.91 -3.12 -16.22
C ASP A 169 -3.41 -1.71 -15.84
N ARG A 170 -3.46 -1.40 -14.55
CA ARG A 170 -3.98 -0.13 -14.03
C ARG A 170 -3.44 0.18 -12.65
N PHE A 171 -3.23 1.46 -12.38
CA PHE A 171 -2.93 1.99 -11.04
C PHE A 171 -3.80 3.18 -10.69
N VAL A 172 -3.88 3.51 -9.40
CA VAL A 172 -4.81 4.53 -8.89
C VAL A 172 -4.18 5.46 -7.87
N LEU A 173 -4.69 6.69 -7.81
CA LEU A 173 -4.48 7.62 -6.71
C LEU A 173 -5.69 7.54 -5.77
N VAL A 174 -5.46 7.31 -4.48
CA VAL A 174 -6.50 6.99 -3.50
C VAL A 174 -6.41 7.89 -2.27
N GLN A 175 -7.58 8.35 -1.83
CA GLN A 175 -7.81 8.89 -0.49
C GLN A 175 -8.27 7.76 0.43
N SER A 176 -7.45 7.41 1.42
CA SER A 176 -7.82 6.51 2.49
C SER A 176 -8.34 7.32 3.69
N LYS A 177 -9.57 7.07 4.11
CA LYS A 177 -10.16 7.66 5.32
C LYS A 177 -9.64 6.93 6.55
N LEU A 178 -8.76 7.59 7.30
CA LEU A 178 -8.11 7.01 8.47
C LEU A 178 -9.17 6.64 9.52
N GLY A 179 -9.08 5.42 10.06
CA GLY A 179 -10.03 4.88 11.03
C GLY A 179 -11.37 4.40 10.45
N GLN A 180 -11.65 4.58 9.16
CA GLN A 180 -12.95 4.25 8.55
C GLN A 180 -12.86 3.10 7.52
N THR A 181 -11.68 2.51 7.34
CA THR A 181 -11.42 1.42 6.36
C THR A 181 -11.98 1.69 4.96
N GLN A 182 -12.02 2.95 4.54
CA GLN A 182 -12.63 3.38 3.28
C GLN A 182 -11.56 3.96 2.36
N HIS A 183 -11.51 3.46 1.12
CA HIS A 183 -10.67 4.00 0.06
C HIS A 183 -11.55 4.65 -1.00
N ILE A 184 -11.25 5.91 -1.33
CA ILE A 184 -11.91 6.67 -2.39
C ILE A 184 -10.90 6.84 -3.52
N VAL A 185 -11.19 6.25 -4.68
CA VAL A 185 -10.36 6.42 -5.88
C VAL A 185 -10.56 7.84 -6.42
N LEU A 186 -9.48 8.62 -6.43
CA LEU A 186 -9.47 10.01 -6.91
C LEU A 186 -9.16 10.10 -8.40
N GLN A 187 -8.37 9.15 -8.92
CA GLN A 187 -7.98 9.03 -10.32
C GLN A 187 -7.46 7.61 -10.58
N ALA A 188 -7.66 7.11 -11.81
CA ALA A 188 -7.08 5.86 -12.30
C ALA A 188 -6.39 6.10 -13.65
N TRP A 189 -5.38 5.29 -13.93
CA TRP A 189 -4.65 5.27 -15.21
C TRP A 189 -4.41 3.84 -15.64
N ASP A 190 -4.80 3.53 -16.87
CA ASP A 190 -4.52 2.26 -17.52
C ASP A 190 -3.09 2.26 -18.07
N LEU A 191 -2.45 1.10 -18.02
CA LEU A 191 -1.14 0.83 -18.58
C LEU A 191 -1.34 0.37 -20.01
N THR A 192 -0.92 1.17 -21.00
CA THR A 192 -1.16 0.88 -22.42
C THR A 192 0.12 0.66 -23.22
N GLY A 193 1.28 0.96 -22.64
CA GLY A 193 2.51 1.18 -23.39
C GLY A 193 2.58 2.57 -24.02
#